data_AF-A0A0S9QTA2-F1
#
_entry.id   AF-A0A0S9QTA2-F1
#
_cell.length_a   1.000
_cell.length_b   1.000
_cell.length_c   1.000
_cell.angle_alpha   90.00
_cell.angle_beta   90.00
_cell.angle_gamma   90.00
#
_symmetry.space_group_name_H-M   'P 1'
#
loop_
_entity.id
_entity.type
_entity.pdbx_description
1 polymer ?
#
loop_
_entity_poly.entity_id
_entity_poly.type
_entity_poly.pdbx_seq_one_letter_code
_entity_poly.pdbx_strand_id
1 'polypeptide(L)' 'MKVPTVISIGISLGLLCSAAVTGFGLVLASGLFGHPVDGQLPSDWGWSLVMMGSASLLAFGIFGWRRNHPGS' A
#
# COMPACT_ATOMS: atom_id res chain seq x y z
N MET A 1 -22.91 17.23 -0.38
CA MET A 1 -21.77 18.15 -0.18
C MET A 1 -20.71 17.85 -1.24
N LYS A 2 -20.25 18.86 -2.00
CA LYS A 2 -19.25 18.67 -3.06
C LYS A 2 -17.87 18.70 -2.42
N VAL A 3 -17.11 17.62 -2.56
CA VAL A 3 -15.86 17.47 -1.80
C VAL A 3 -14.76 18.32 -2.43
N PRO A 4 -13.94 19.04 -1.63
CA PRO A 4 -12.73 19.67 -2.13
C PRO A 4 -11.84 18.66 -2.87
N THR A 5 -11.48 19.02 -4.10
CA THR A 5 -10.68 18.22 -5.04
C THR A 5 -9.38 17.69 -4.42
N VAL A 6 -8.77 18.49 -3.53
CA VAL A 6 -7.54 18.16 -2.79
C VAL A 6 -7.65 16.85 -2.00
N ILE A 7 -8.79 16.62 -1.32
CA ILE A 7 -9.00 15.39 -0.53
C ILE A 7 -9.11 14.17 -1.45
N SER A 8 -9.75 14.32 -2.61
CA SER A 8 -9.89 13.23 -3.58
C SER A 8 -8.56 12.85 -4.24
N ILE A 9 -7.71 13.86 -4.50
CA ILE A 9 -6.35 13.65 -5.01
C ILE A 9 -5.50 12.93 -3.95
N GLY A 10 -5.59 13.34 -2.68
CA GLY A 10 -4.86 12.70 -1.58
C GLY A 10 -5.17 11.20 -1.43
N ILE A 11 -6.45 10.80 -1.53
CA ILE A 11 -6.85 9.38 -1.49
C ILE A 11 -6.27 8.63 -2.69
N SER A 12 -6.34 9.21 -3.89
CA SER A 12 -5.85 8.56 -5.12
C SER A 12 -4.33 8.36 -5.08
N LEU A 13 -3.59 9.37 -4.61
CA LEU A 13 -2.14 9.28 -4.40
C LEU A 13 -1.80 8.27 -3.30
N GLY A 14 -2.54 8.26 -2.19
CA GLY A 14 -2.36 7.27 -1.12
C GLY A 14 -2.53 5.83 -1.61
N LEU A 15 -3.56 5.57 -2.43
CA LEU A 15 -3.78 4.26 -3.06
C LEU A 15 -2.63 3.88 -4.01
N LEU A 16 -2.18 4.82 -4.85
CA LEU A 16 -1.07 4.61 -5.79
C LEU A 16 0.23 4.27 -5.07
N CYS A 17 0.62 5.06 -4.07
CA CYS A 17 1.83 4.82 -3.28
C CYS A 17 1.73 3.49 -2.52
N SER A 18 0.58 3.19 -1.93
CA SER A 18 0.38 1.94 -1.19
C SER A 18 0.46 0.71 -2.11
N ALA A 19 -0.08 0.80 -3.33
CA ALA A 19 0.02 -0.23 -4.34
C ALA A 19 1.48 -0.43 -4.80
N ALA A 20 2.23 0.66 -5.01
CA ALA A 20 3.64 0.59 -5.37
C ALA A 20 4.48 -0.07 -4.27
N VAL A 21 4.27 0.30 -2.99
CA VAL A 21 4.97 -0.30 -1.84
C VAL A 21 4.64 -1.77 -1.68
N THR A 22 3.37 -2.15 -1.84
CA THR A 22 2.93 -3.56 -1.77
C THR A 22 3.58 -4.38 -2.89
N GLY A 23 3.53 -3.89 -4.12
CA GLY A 23 4.13 -4.57 -5.28
C GLY A 23 5.65 -4.73 -5.13
N PHE A 24 6.33 -3.68 -4.68
CA PHE A 24 7.76 -3.73 -4.41
C PHE A 24 8.11 -4.72 -3.28
N GLY A 25 7.35 -4.69 -2.18
CA GLY A 25 7.50 -5.65 -1.09
C GLY A 25 7.30 -7.09 -1.55
N LEU A 26 6.34 -7.35 -2.44
CA LEU A 26 6.08 -8.68 -2.98
C LEU A 26 7.26 -9.20 -3.81
N VAL A 27 7.86 -8.34 -4.63
CA VAL A 27 9.06 -8.67 -5.42
C VAL A 27 10.22 -9.05 -4.49
N LEU A 28 10.45 -8.29 -3.42
CA LEU A 28 11.47 -8.60 -2.42
C LEU A 28 11.15 -9.90 -1.64
N ALA A 29 9.91 -10.08 -1.21
CA ALA A 29 9.45 -11.26 -0.48
C ALA A 29 9.58 -12.55 -1.31
N SER A 30 9.35 -12.46 -2.62
CA SER A 30 9.46 -13.60 -3.55
C SER A 30 10.91 -14.04 -3.82
N GLY A 31 11.91 -13.31 -3.34
CA GLY A 31 13.32 -13.63 -3.57
C GLY A 31 13.77 -13.40 -5.02
N LEU A 32 12.96 -12.74 -5.86
CA LEU A 32 13.32 -12.37 -7.23
C LEU A 32 14.48 -11.34 -7.27
N PHE A 33 14.65 -10.57 -6.19
CA PHE A 33 15.73 -9.60 -6.01
C PHE A 33 16.38 -9.78 -4.64
N GLY A 34 17.69 -10.04 -4.61
CA GLY A 34 18.49 -10.15 -3.40
C GLY A 34 19.26 -11.47 -3.32
N HIS A 35 20.57 -11.43 -3.63
CA HIS A 35 21.50 -12.46 -3.17
C HIS A 35 21.51 -12.44 -1.63
N PRO A 36 21.67 -13.57 -0.91
CA PRO A 36 21.75 -13.56 0.55
C PRO A 36 22.87 -12.61 1.01
N VAL A 37 22.48 -11.43 1.49
CA VAL A 37 23.35 -10.51 2.20
C VAL A 37 23.17 -10.85 3.68
N ASP A 38 24.18 -11.51 4.24
CA ASP A 38 24.41 -11.65 5.68
C ASP A 38 23.31 -12.31 6.53
N GLY A 39 22.45 -13.14 5.93
CA GLY A 39 21.49 -13.97 6.68
C GLY A 39 20.31 -13.21 7.30
N GLN A 40 20.17 -11.92 7.03
CA GLN A 40 18.93 -11.15 7.26
C GLN A 40 18.24 -10.95 5.93
N LEU A 41 17.23 -11.78 5.71
CA LEU A 41 16.69 -12.02 4.39
C LEU A 41 16.02 -10.73 3.87
N PRO A 42 16.38 -10.25 2.67
CA PRO A 42 15.57 -9.30 1.91
C PRO A 42 14.08 -9.68 1.86
N SER A 43 13.74 -10.96 2.10
CA SER A 43 12.36 -11.41 2.28
C SER A 43 11.66 -10.89 3.52
N ASP A 44 12.33 -10.72 4.68
CA ASP A 44 11.69 -10.22 5.91
C ASP A 44 11.31 -8.73 5.77
N TRP A 45 12.19 -7.97 5.12
CA TRP A 45 11.93 -6.59 4.71
C TRP A 45 10.82 -6.54 3.65
N GLY A 46 10.85 -7.47 2.69
CA GLY A 46 9.79 -7.63 1.69
C GLY A 46 8.43 -7.88 2.33
N TRP A 47 8.33 -8.85 3.24
CA TRP A 47 7.11 -9.14 4.00
C TRP A 47 6.63 -7.94 4.82
N SER A 48 7.55 -7.22 5.45
CA SER A 48 7.23 -5.99 6.19
C SER A 48 6.62 -4.92 5.27
N LEU A 49 7.18 -4.73 4.08
CA LEU A 49 6.66 -3.80 3.08
C LEU A 49 5.33 -4.24 2.47
N VAL A 50 5.12 -5.55 2.26
CA VAL A 50 3.83 -6.10 1.84
C VAL A 50 2.77 -5.81 2.90
N MET A 51 3.05 -6.07 4.18
CA MET A 51 2.10 -5.82 5.26
C MET A 51 1.80 -4.34 5.42
N MET A 52 2.82 -3.47 5.37
CA MET A 52 2.63 -2.02 5.49
C MET A 52 1.86 -1.44 4.29
N GLY A 53 2.22 -1.84 3.07
CA GLY A 53 1.58 -1.40 1.84
C GLY A 53 0.13 -1.86 1.75
N SER A 54 -0.16 -3.13 2.09
CA SER A 54 -1.51 -3.68 2.06
C SER A 54 -2.42 -3.07 3.13
N ALA A 55 -1.92 -2.85 4.35
CA ALA A 55 -2.65 -2.14 5.39
C ALA A 55 -2.99 -0.70 4.98
N SER A 56 -2.05 -0.02 4.33
CA SER A 56 -2.26 1.34 3.81
C SER A 56 -3.27 1.37 2.66
N LEU A 57 -3.19 0.41 1.73
CA LEU A 57 -4.16 0.21 0.64
C LEU A 57 -5.57 0.03 1.20
N LEU A 58 -5.71 -0.80 2.24
CA LEU A 58 -6.98 -1.06 2.90
C LEU A 58 -7.50 0.20 3.60
N ALA A 59 -6.65 0.95 4.30
CA ALA A 59 -7.03 2.18 4.98
C ALA A 59 -7.54 3.24 3.99
N PHE A 60 -6.79 3.52 2.91
CA PHE A 60 -7.22 4.47 1.88
C PHE A 60 -8.43 3.96 1.09
N GLY A 61 -8.52 2.66 0.84
CA GLY A 61 -9.64 2.03 0.15
C GLY A 61 -10.95 2.13 0.95
N ILE A 62 -10.93 1.78 2.24
CA ILE A 62 -12.08 1.90 3.13
C ILE A 62 -12.49 3.36 3.30
N PHE A 63 -11.51 4.26 3.48
CA PHE A 63 -11.79 5.69 3.61
C PHE A 63 -12.44 6.26 2.34
N GLY A 64 -11.92 5.91 1.16
CA GLY A 64 -12.51 6.26 -0.12
C GLY A 64 -13.92 5.67 -0.31
N TRP A 65 -14.12 4.41 0.07
CA TRP A 65 -15.40 3.72 -0.05
C TRP A 65 -16.49 4.33 0.83
N ARG A 66 -16.21 4.56 2.12
CA ARG A 66 -17.16 5.20 3.07
C ARG A 66 -17.57 6.59 2.61
N ARG A 67 -16.63 7.32 1.99
CA ARG A 67 -16.90 8.64 1.43
C ARG A 67 -17.80 8.57 0.20
N ASN A 68 -17.65 7.56 -0.65
CA ASN A 68 -18.50 7.40 -1.84
C ASN A 68 -19.88 6.78 -1.51
N HIS A 69 -20.01 6.09 -0.37
CA HIS A 69 -21.26 5.49 0.13
C HIS A 69 -21.57 5.91 1.58
N PRO A 70 -21.89 7.19 1.84
CA PRO A 70 -22.01 7.72 3.20
C PRO A 70 -23.29 7.32 3.95
N GLY A 71 -23.96 6.21 3.62
CA GLY A 71 -25.22 5.84 4.28
C GLY A 71 -25.90 4.57 3.80
N SER A 72 -25.20 3.43 3.77
CA SER A 72 -25.88 2.13 3.87
C SER A 72 -26.33 1.86 5.29
#